data_AF-A0A7W1FJB9-F1
#
_entry.id   AF-A0A7W1FJB9-F1
#
_cell.length_a   1.000
_cell.length_b   1.000
_cell.length_c   1.000
_cell.angle_alpha   90.00
_cell.angle_beta   90.00
_cell.angle_gamma   90.00
#
_symmetry.space_group_name_H-M   'P 1'
#
loop_
_entity.id
_entity.type
_entity.pdbx_description
1 polymer ?
#
loop_
_entity_poly.entity_id
_entity_poly.type
_entity_poly.pdbx_seq_one_letter_code
_entity_poly.pdbx_strand_id
1 'polypeptide(L)'
;MPTFATEHDLQRARGRIDRCYLCGNPLNDGRPNNRDHAPPRALFLEADRTSPLILPTHEACNGARSERDEIVGQLVHILHRRHPDPERDRRGLEAIPDQQGHIHAVLPARHLFFSGEIDRWVRACHATLYGVVLPRRGVQRNIHPPMPTSTFADDGTVLFDPVLPQVAKFVEVIRRNRMANTLDAITAWNDRFRYECIWVQADTSPWLCMWAMRVYDWERLGETWPTERRGCTGFYWSPDGKPRGATVGTVLNLSVSSAEPLDPFATSA
;
A
#
# COMPACT_ATOMS: atom_id res chain seq x y z
N MET A 1 -6.20 -20.12 -3.88
CA MET A 1 -6.02 -18.69 -3.63
C MET A 1 -5.04 -18.52 -2.48
N PRO A 2 -3.81 -18.07 -2.74
CA PRO A 2 -2.88 -17.65 -1.70
C PRO A 2 -3.52 -16.70 -0.66
N THR A 3 -3.60 -17.13 0.59
CA THR A 3 -4.05 -16.30 1.71
C THR A 3 -3.13 -16.53 2.90
N PHE A 4 -2.59 -15.44 3.46
CA PHE A 4 -1.72 -15.47 4.63
C PHE A 4 -2.31 -14.55 5.70
N ALA A 5 -2.88 -15.13 6.76
CA ALA A 5 -3.57 -14.37 7.80
C ALA A 5 -3.05 -14.65 9.21
N THR A 6 -2.22 -15.68 9.38
CA THR A 6 -1.65 -16.05 10.69
C THR A 6 -0.15 -15.80 10.72
N GLU A 7 0.42 -15.63 11.92
CA GLU A 7 1.87 -15.54 12.10
C GLU A 7 2.59 -16.75 11.48
N HIS A 8 2.07 -17.96 11.66
CA HIS A 8 2.65 -19.17 11.09
C HIS A 8 2.68 -19.14 9.55
N ASP A 9 1.64 -18.62 8.91
CA ASP A 9 1.61 -18.47 7.46
C ASP A 9 2.66 -17.47 6.98
N LEU A 10 2.76 -16.32 7.65
CA LEU A 10 3.75 -15.28 7.33
C LEU A 10 5.19 -15.78 7.53
N GLN A 11 5.47 -16.52 8.61
CA GLN A 11 6.77 -17.12 8.87
C GLN A 11 7.14 -18.16 7.80
N ARG A 12 6.17 -19.00 7.38
CA ARG A 12 6.36 -19.99 6.32
C ARG A 12 6.61 -19.32 4.97
N ALA A 13 5.87 -18.26 4.67
CA ALA A 13 6.06 -17.48 3.45
C ALA A 13 7.47 -16.89 3.38
N ARG A 14 7.94 -16.29 4.48
CA ARG A 14 9.29 -15.74 4.62
C ARG A 14 10.39 -16.77 4.31
N GLY A 15 10.22 -18.02 4.73
CA GLY A 15 11.19 -19.09 4.49
C GLY A 15 11.37 -19.46 3.01
N ARG A 16 10.47 -19.02 2.12
CA ARG A 16 10.54 -19.26 0.67
C ARG A 16 11.29 -18.17 -0.10
N ILE A 17 11.68 -17.08 0.56
CA ILE A 17 12.29 -15.90 -0.08
C ILE A 17 13.82 -16.00 0.04
N ASP A 18 14.48 -16.24 -1.10
CA ASP A 18 15.94 -16.39 -1.21
C ASP A 18 16.67 -15.13 -1.71
N ARG A 19 15.90 -14.10 -2.08
CA ARG A 19 16.39 -12.81 -2.60
C ARG A 19 15.91 -11.66 -1.74
N CYS A 20 16.75 -10.64 -1.61
CA CYS A 20 16.38 -9.40 -0.95
C CYS A 20 15.26 -8.74 -1.75
N TYR A 21 14.05 -8.66 -1.18
CA TYR A 21 12.90 -8.14 -1.91
C TYR A 21 13.07 -6.66 -2.28
N LEU A 22 13.97 -5.93 -1.61
CA LEU A 22 14.26 -4.53 -1.92
C LEU A 22 15.10 -4.36 -3.17
N CYS A 23 16.17 -5.14 -3.37
CA CYS A 23 17.11 -4.97 -4.48
C CYS A 23 17.04 -6.07 -5.55
N GLY A 24 16.46 -7.23 -5.25
CA GLY A 24 16.33 -8.40 -6.14
C GLY A 24 17.55 -9.34 -6.15
N ASN A 25 18.63 -9.00 -5.45
CA ASN A 25 19.83 -9.82 -5.39
C ASN A 25 19.68 -10.99 -4.40
N PRO A 26 20.40 -12.11 -4.59
CA PRO A 26 20.41 -13.23 -3.65
C PRO A 26 20.84 -12.80 -2.24
N LEU A 27 20.26 -13.41 -1.22
CA LEU A 27 20.63 -13.17 0.18
C LEU A 27 21.90 -13.93 0.58
N ASN A 28 22.29 -14.97 -0.16
CA ASN A 28 23.48 -15.79 0.11
C ASN A 28 24.75 -15.27 -0.59
N ASP A 29 24.79 -14.00 -1.00
CA ASP A 29 25.91 -13.40 -1.76
C ASP A 29 27.04 -12.83 -0.89
N GLY A 30 27.08 -13.20 0.39
CA GLY A 30 28.10 -12.79 1.35
C GLY A 30 27.87 -11.42 1.99
N ARG A 31 26.88 -10.63 1.54
CA ARG A 31 26.53 -9.37 2.18
C ARG A 31 25.77 -9.58 3.50
N PRO A 32 25.93 -8.69 4.50
CA PRO A 32 25.14 -8.74 5.72
C PRO A 32 23.64 -8.63 5.43
N ASN A 33 22.86 -9.45 6.13
CA ASN A 33 21.42 -9.52 6.02
C ASN A 33 20.75 -9.24 7.34
N ASN A 34 19.63 -8.53 7.28
CA ASN A 34 18.73 -8.35 8.40
C ASN A 34 17.27 -8.58 7.94
N ARG A 35 16.32 -8.06 8.72
CA ARG A 35 14.90 -8.21 8.48
C ARG A 35 14.23 -6.85 8.44
N ASP A 36 13.35 -6.67 7.47
CA ASP A 36 12.54 -5.47 7.32
C ASP A 36 11.09 -5.75 7.73
N HIS A 37 10.45 -4.77 8.37
CA HIS A 37 9.03 -4.77 8.67
C HIS A 37 8.33 -3.98 7.57
N ALA A 38 7.43 -4.62 6.82
CA ALA A 38 6.70 -3.98 5.73
C ALA A 38 5.19 -4.18 5.90
N PRO A 39 4.40 -3.16 6.26
CA PRO A 39 4.81 -1.78 6.58
C PRO A 39 5.67 -1.67 7.85
N PRO A 40 6.40 -0.55 8.06
CA PRO A 40 7.28 -0.40 9.21
C PRO A 40 6.52 -0.47 10.53
N ARG A 41 7.14 -1.07 11.54
CA ARG A 41 6.57 -1.25 12.89
C ARG A 41 6.07 0.06 13.52
N ALA A 42 6.68 1.19 13.17
CA ALA A 42 6.32 2.52 13.65
C ALA A 42 4.90 2.94 13.24
N LEU A 43 4.34 2.39 12.17
CA LEU A 43 2.96 2.65 11.74
C LEU A 43 1.88 2.01 12.61
N PHE A 44 2.26 1.13 13.54
CA PHE A 44 1.31 0.37 14.33
C PHE A 44 1.43 0.71 15.82
N LEU A 45 0.29 0.87 16.49
CA LEU A 45 0.20 0.96 17.94
C LEU A 45 0.78 -0.30 18.56
N GLU A 46 1.42 -0.17 19.72
CA GLU A 46 2.12 -1.29 20.37
C GLU A 46 1.26 -2.54 20.55
N ALA A 47 -0.01 -2.38 20.93
CA ALA A 47 -0.97 -3.47 21.11
C ALA A 47 -1.30 -4.23 19.81
N ASP A 48 -1.12 -3.61 18.63
CA ASP A 48 -1.41 -4.22 17.33
C ASP A 48 -0.16 -4.83 16.68
N ARG A 49 1.00 -4.83 17.36
CA ARG A 49 2.29 -5.28 16.78
C ARG A 49 2.47 -6.80 16.74
N THR A 50 1.38 -7.56 16.72
CA THR A 50 1.36 -9.02 16.63
C THR A 50 1.27 -9.46 15.17
N SER A 51 1.82 -10.64 14.85
CA SER A 51 1.84 -11.19 13.48
C SER A 51 2.35 -10.20 12.40
N PRO A 52 3.54 -9.60 12.57
CA PRO A 52 4.06 -8.64 11.60
C PRO A 52 4.47 -9.30 10.28
N LEU A 53 4.31 -8.57 9.17
CA LEU A 53 4.89 -8.96 7.89
C LEU A 53 6.39 -8.59 7.88
N ILE A 54 7.24 -9.62 8.00
CA ILE A 54 8.70 -9.48 8.09
C ILE A 54 9.37 -10.22 6.95
N LEU A 55 10.24 -9.54 6.18
CA LEU A 55 10.98 -10.14 5.06
C LEU A 55 12.50 -10.02 5.26
N PRO A 56 13.29 -10.98 4.75
CA PRO A 56 14.74 -10.86 4.74
C PRO A 56 15.22 -9.82 3.71
N THR A 57 16.23 -9.06 4.09
CA THR A 57 16.82 -7.98 3.28
C THR A 57 18.32 -7.88 3.52
N HIS A 58 19.04 -7.31 2.56
CA HIS A 58 20.40 -6.82 2.82
C HIS A 58 20.34 -5.64 3.79
N GLU A 59 21.27 -5.59 4.75
CA GLU A 59 21.32 -4.51 5.76
C GLU A 59 21.39 -3.12 5.14
N ALA A 60 22.23 -2.94 4.12
CA ALA A 60 22.35 -1.66 3.41
C ALA A 60 21.05 -1.25 2.70
N CYS A 61 20.28 -2.22 2.17
CA CYS A 61 19.01 -1.94 1.51
C CYS A 61 17.93 -1.50 2.51
N ASN A 62 17.91 -2.14 3.68
CA ASN A 62 16.98 -1.83 4.76
C ASN A 62 17.34 -0.51 5.45
N GLY A 63 18.61 -0.32 5.83
CA GLY A 63 19.09 0.90 6.49
C GLY A 63 18.90 2.17 5.66
N ALA A 64 18.91 2.07 4.33
CA ALA A 64 18.58 3.18 3.43
C ALA A 64 17.09 3.63 3.51
N ARG A 65 16.25 2.95 4.30
CA ARG A 65 14.82 3.26 4.49
C ARG A 65 14.51 3.88 5.84
N SER A 66 15.43 3.87 6.80
CA SER A 66 15.18 4.30 8.18
C SER A 66 14.57 5.69 8.28
N GLU A 67 15.10 6.67 7.53
CA GLU A 67 14.56 8.04 7.53
C GLU A 67 13.11 8.09 7.03
N ARG A 68 12.78 7.31 6.01
CA ARG A 68 11.42 7.25 5.47
C ARG A 68 10.46 6.52 6.39
N ASP A 69 10.93 5.49 7.08
CA ASP A 69 10.15 4.76 8.08
C ASP A 69 9.77 5.66 9.26
N GLU A 70 10.68 6.56 9.68
CA GLU A 70 10.40 7.57 10.70
C GLU A 70 9.32 8.55 10.23
N ILE A 71 9.43 9.10 9.01
CA ILE A 71 8.43 10.02 8.45
C ILE A 71 7.07 9.34 8.33
N VAL A 72 7.03 8.13 7.76
CA VAL A 72 5.78 7.39 7.61
C VAL A 72 5.20 7.01 8.98
N GLY A 73 6.05 6.71 9.97
CA GLY A 73 5.62 6.53 11.35
C GLY A 73 4.81 7.70 11.90
N GLN A 74 5.08 8.94 11.48
CA GLN A 74 4.30 10.10 11.92
C GLN A 74 2.83 10.06 11.47
N LEU A 75 2.51 9.36 10.36
CA LEU A 75 1.12 9.19 9.91
C LEU A 75 0.27 8.48 10.97
N VAL A 76 0.85 7.59 11.79
CA VAL A 76 0.13 6.93 12.87
C VAL A 76 -0.39 7.94 13.90
N HIS A 77 0.38 9.01 14.16
CA HIS A 77 -0.04 10.02 15.12
C HIS A 77 -1.27 10.76 14.61
N ILE A 78 -1.28 11.14 13.32
CA ILE A 78 -2.44 11.76 12.68
C ILE A 78 -3.64 10.81 12.70
N LEU A 79 -3.46 9.55 12.27
CA LEU A 79 -4.52 8.53 12.23
C LEU A 79 -5.20 8.32 13.59
N HIS A 80 -4.42 8.38 14.67
CA HIS A 80 -4.91 8.17 16.02
C HIS A 80 -5.20 9.48 16.78
N ARG A 81 -5.28 10.62 16.08
CA ARG A 81 -5.53 11.96 16.66
C ARG A 81 -4.58 12.29 17.83
N ARG A 82 -3.33 11.85 17.72
CA ARG A 82 -2.25 12.19 18.64
C ARG A 82 -1.44 13.32 18.03
N HIS A 83 -1.08 14.31 18.84
CA HIS A 83 -0.12 15.32 18.38
C HIS A 83 1.23 14.64 18.13
N PRO A 84 1.89 14.89 16.99
CA PRO A 84 3.26 14.44 16.79
C PRO A 84 4.15 15.07 17.87
N ASP A 85 5.14 14.30 18.32
CA ASP A 85 6.16 14.80 19.25
C ASP A 85 6.94 15.93 18.56
N PRO A 86 6.92 17.18 19.06
CA PRO A 86 7.56 18.32 18.41
C PRO A 86 9.08 18.13 18.20
N GLU A 87 9.74 17.35 19.05
CA GLU A 87 11.18 17.05 18.92
C GLU A 87 11.46 16.04 17.80
N ARG A 88 10.44 15.30 17.37
CA ARG A 88 10.52 14.27 16.32
C ARG A 88 9.77 14.67 15.04
N ASP A 89 9.23 15.88 14.99
CA ASP A 89 8.53 16.43 13.83
C ASP A 89 9.51 16.77 12.71
N ARG A 90 9.95 15.72 12.01
CA ARG A 90 10.66 15.83 10.74
C ARG A 90 9.64 16.15 9.64
N ARG A 91 9.34 17.45 9.53
CA ARG A 91 8.51 18.13 8.52
C ARG A 91 8.38 17.35 7.19
N GLY A 92 7.37 16.49 7.12
CA GLY A 92 6.97 15.77 5.90
C GLY A 92 5.49 15.89 5.57
N LEU A 93 4.69 16.32 6.54
CA LEU A 93 3.24 16.46 6.46
C LEU A 93 2.90 17.92 6.70
N GLU A 94 2.16 18.53 5.77
CA GLU A 94 1.65 19.88 5.95
C GLU A 94 0.20 19.81 6.41
N ALA A 95 -0.09 20.59 7.45
CA ALA A 95 -1.43 20.82 7.95
C ALA A 95 -1.96 22.10 7.28
N ILE A 96 -2.98 21.97 6.44
CA ILE A 96 -3.56 23.10 5.71
C ILE A 96 -4.98 23.33 6.22
N PRO A 97 -5.31 24.52 6.77
CA PRO A 97 -6.69 24.85 7.12
C PRO A 97 -7.54 25.06 5.85
N ASP A 98 -8.76 24.54 5.81
CA ASP A 98 -9.74 24.91 4.78
C ASP A 98 -10.36 26.30 5.03
N GLN A 99 -11.28 26.71 4.16
CA GLN A 99 -12.01 27.99 4.29
C GLN A 99 -12.85 28.08 5.57
N GLN A 100 -13.15 26.94 6.21
CA GLN A 100 -13.89 26.83 7.47
C GLN A 100 -12.96 26.67 8.69
N GLY A 101 -11.63 26.63 8.50
CA GLY A 101 -10.63 26.47 9.54
C GLY A 101 -10.36 25.02 9.97
N HIS A 102 -10.91 24.01 9.29
CA HIS A 102 -10.57 22.61 9.59
C HIS A 102 -9.19 22.27 9.05
N ILE A 103 -8.39 21.57 9.87
CA ILE A 103 -7.04 21.17 9.49
C ILE A 103 -7.08 19.89 8.66
N HIS A 104 -6.58 19.98 7.43
CA HIS A 104 -6.40 18.85 6.53
C HIS A 104 -4.94 18.43 6.48
N ALA A 105 -4.68 17.13 6.59
CA ALA A 105 -3.35 16.59 6.36
C ALA A 105 -3.15 16.47 4.85
N VAL A 106 -2.20 17.22 4.31
CA VAL A 106 -1.87 17.18 2.88
C VAL A 106 -0.46 16.63 2.72
N LEU A 107 -0.28 15.76 1.71
CA LEU A 107 1.04 15.36 1.24
C LEU A 107 1.47 16.36 0.17
N PRO A 108 2.40 17.29 0.47
CA PRO A 108 2.83 18.25 -0.54
C PRO A 108 3.47 17.49 -1.71
N ALA A 109 3.26 17.89 -2.97
CA ALA A 109 3.75 17.14 -4.15
C ALA A 109 5.27 16.79 -4.11
N ARG A 110 6.07 17.59 -3.40
CA ARG A 110 7.50 17.29 -3.16
C ARG A 110 7.75 16.03 -2.30
N HIS A 111 6.70 15.46 -1.70
CA HIS A 111 6.73 14.26 -0.87
C HIS A 111 6.25 13.01 -1.62
N LEU A 112 6.72 12.82 -2.87
CA LEU A 112 6.67 11.59 -3.68
C LEU A 112 7.15 10.31 -2.95
N PHE A 113 7.70 10.45 -1.75
CA PHE A 113 8.18 9.36 -0.91
C PHE A 113 7.06 8.40 -0.50
N PHE A 114 5.83 8.87 -0.25
CA PHE A 114 4.77 8.00 0.27
C PHE A 114 4.34 6.93 -0.72
N SER A 115 4.15 7.28 -1.99
CA SER A 115 3.92 6.30 -3.06
C SER A 115 5.10 5.33 -3.19
N GLY A 116 6.32 5.80 -2.95
CA GLY A 116 7.51 4.93 -2.91
C GLY A 116 7.55 3.95 -1.73
N GLU A 117 6.93 4.30 -0.59
CA GLU A 117 6.79 3.41 0.55
C GLU A 117 5.65 2.42 0.36
N ILE A 118 4.50 2.85 -0.17
CA ILE A 118 3.44 1.94 -0.60
C ILE A 118 4.00 0.94 -1.62
N ASP A 119 4.81 1.40 -2.58
CA ASP A 119 5.47 0.54 -3.55
C ASP A 119 6.34 -0.53 -2.88
N ARG A 120 7.15 -0.14 -1.88
CA ARG A 120 7.94 -1.09 -1.10
C ARG A 120 7.05 -2.15 -0.46
N TRP A 121 5.92 -1.76 0.13
CA TRP A 121 5.01 -2.70 0.79
C TRP A 121 4.29 -3.61 -0.20
N VAL A 122 3.87 -3.10 -1.37
CA VAL A 122 3.32 -3.92 -2.46
C VAL A 122 4.34 -4.97 -2.91
N ARG A 123 5.62 -4.61 -3.03
CA ARG A 123 6.70 -5.55 -3.36
C ARG A 123 6.93 -6.59 -2.28
N ALA A 124 6.81 -6.20 -1.00
CA ALA A 124 6.87 -7.14 0.12
C ALA A 124 5.69 -8.12 0.09
N CYS A 125 4.47 -7.63 -0.16
CA CYS A 125 3.29 -8.46 -0.30
C CYS A 125 3.41 -9.44 -1.47
N HIS A 126 3.88 -8.97 -2.62
CA HIS A 126 4.15 -9.81 -3.79
C HIS A 126 5.14 -10.93 -3.47
N ALA A 127 6.28 -10.61 -2.86
CA ALA A 127 7.28 -11.60 -2.48
C ALA A 127 6.75 -12.62 -1.48
N THR A 128 5.91 -12.16 -0.55
CA THR A 128 5.28 -13.02 0.46
C THR A 128 4.27 -13.97 -0.16
N LEU A 129 3.39 -13.49 -1.06
CA LEU A 129 2.39 -14.31 -1.72
C LEU A 129 3.05 -15.38 -2.60
N TYR A 130 3.98 -14.96 -3.45
CA TYR A 130 4.44 -15.76 -4.58
C TYR A 130 5.85 -16.35 -4.43
N GLY A 131 6.61 -15.95 -3.41
CA GLY A 131 8.00 -16.39 -3.21
C GLY A 131 8.99 -15.86 -4.25
N VAL A 132 8.59 -14.88 -5.07
CA VAL A 132 9.44 -14.26 -6.10
C VAL A 132 9.49 -12.76 -5.88
N VAL A 133 10.60 -12.10 -6.22
CA VAL A 133 10.75 -10.66 -6.01
C VAL A 133 10.17 -9.88 -7.19
N LEU A 134 9.28 -8.92 -6.92
CA LEU A 134 8.83 -7.97 -7.94
C LEU A 134 9.99 -7.03 -8.34
N PRO A 135 10.43 -7.02 -9.62
CA PRO A 135 11.58 -6.23 -10.05
C PRO A 135 11.39 -4.72 -9.84
N ARG A 136 12.50 -3.99 -9.64
CA ARG A 136 12.45 -2.51 -9.56
C ARG A 136 12.33 -1.86 -10.94
N ARG A 137 12.99 -2.45 -11.94
CA ARG A 137 13.06 -1.95 -13.32
C ARG A 137 12.12 -2.75 -14.21
N GLY A 138 11.61 -2.11 -15.27
CA GLY A 138 10.70 -2.75 -16.22
C GLY A 138 9.26 -2.96 -15.71
N VAL A 139 8.99 -2.70 -14.43
CA VAL A 139 7.65 -2.77 -13.86
C VAL A 139 6.96 -1.42 -14.02
N GLN A 140 5.94 -1.38 -14.87
CA GLN A 140 5.01 -0.25 -14.93
C GLN A 140 4.01 -0.38 -13.78
N ARG A 141 3.73 0.71 -13.10
CA ARG A 141 2.84 0.71 -11.95
C ARG A 141 2.13 2.06 -11.81
N ASN A 142 0.96 2.02 -11.22
CA ASN A 142 0.23 3.21 -10.79
C ASN A 142 -0.24 2.97 -9.36
N ILE A 143 0.02 3.94 -8.48
CA ILE A 143 -0.27 3.87 -7.06
C ILE A 143 -1.16 5.06 -6.73
N HIS A 144 -2.36 4.78 -6.24
CA HIS A 144 -3.31 5.77 -5.76
C HIS A 144 -3.33 5.71 -4.23
N PRO A 145 -2.59 6.60 -3.54
CA PRO A 145 -2.63 6.69 -2.08
C PRO A 145 -4.02 7.17 -1.61
N PRO A 146 -4.36 6.91 -0.34
CA PRO A 146 -5.63 7.36 0.23
C PRO A 146 -5.71 8.89 0.34
N MET A 147 -4.58 9.56 0.60
CA MET A 147 -4.49 11.02 0.68
C MET A 147 -4.39 11.67 -0.70
N PRO A 148 -4.96 12.88 -0.90
CA PRO A 148 -4.70 13.68 -2.09
C PRO A 148 -3.29 14.21 -2.15
N THR A 149 -2.77 14.18 -3.38
CA THR A 149 -1.62 14.97 -3.78
C THR A 149 -2.11 16.37 -4.12
N SER A 150 -1.33 17.36 -3.72
CA SER A 150 -1.59 18.74 -4.06
C SER A 150 -0.34 19.42 -4.61
N THR A 151 -0.58 20.40 -5.47
CA THR A 151 0.41 21.37 -5.92
C THR A 151 0.03 22.74 -5.40
N PHE A 152 1.02 23.63 -5.26
CA PHE A 152 0.79 25.03 -4.92
C PHE A 152 0.87 25.85 -6.20
N ALA A 153 -0.15 26.67 -6.46
CA ALA A 153 -0.10 27.70 -7.49
C ALA A 153 0.80 28.86 -7.05
N ASP A 154 1.19 29.72 -8.01
CA ASP A 154 2.06 30.87 -7.75
C ASP A 154 1.49 31.86 -6.72
N ASP A 155 0.16 31.90 -6.56
CA ASP A 155 -0.56 32.73 -5.60
C ASP A 155 -0.69 32.08 -4.21
N GLY A 156 -0.10 30.90 -4.00
CA GLY A 156 -0.19 30.11 -2.77
C GLY A 156 -1.46 29.25 -2.65
N THR A 157 -2.35 29.26 -3.64
CA THR A 157 -3.54 28.41 -3.65
C THR A 157 -3.15 26.93 -3.77
N VAL A 158 -3.79 26.09 -2.97
CA VAL A 158 -3.61 24.63 -3.02
C VAL A 158 -4.51 24.04 -4.11
N LEU A 159 -3.90 23.41 -5.10
CA LEU A 159 -4.57 22.70 -6.18
C LEU A 159 -4.46 21.20 -5.94
N PHE A 160 -5.59 20.55 -5.70
CA PHE A 160 -5.65 19.10 -5.50
C PHE A 160 -5.72 18.38 -6.83
N ASP A 161 -4.96 17.29 -6.98
CA ASP A 161 -5.04 16.45 -8.17
C ASP A 161 -6.40 15.73 -8.19
N PRO A 162 -7.09 15.68 -9.34
CA PRO A 162 -8.36 15.00 -9.45
C PRO A 162 -8.20 13.48 -9.27
N VAL A 163 -9.22 12.83 -8.68
CA VAL A 163 -9.28 11.38 -8.64
C VAL A 163 -9.47 10.85 -10.06
N LEU A 164 -8.53 10.02 -10.51
CA LEU A 164 -8.62 9.46 -11.87
C LEU A 164 -9.78 8.43 -11.95
N PRO A 165 -10.57 8.41 -13.04
CA PRO A 165 -11.71 7.48 -13.19
C PRO A 165 -11.34 5.99 -13.03
N GLN A 166 -10.10 5.63 -13.37
CA GLN A 166 -9.57 4.27 -13.21
C GLN A 166 -9.54 3.77 -11.75
N VAL A 167 -9.51 4.67 -10.76
CA VAL A 167 -9.54 4.30 -9.33
C VAL A 167 -10.83 3.56 -9.01
N ALA A 168 -11.98 4.10 -9.44
CA ALA A 168 -13.27 3.45 -9.27
C ALA A 168 -13.30 2.07 -9.94
N LYS A 169 -12.63 1.93 -11.09
CA LYS A 169 -12.53 0.63 -11.77
C LYS A 169 -11.71 -0.39 -10.98
N PHE A 170 -10.59 0.02 -10.38
CA PHE A 170 -9.80 -0.87 -9.53
C PHE A 170 -10.59 -1.33 -8.31
N VAL A 171 -11.30 -0.40 -7.65
CA VAL A 171 -12.19 -0.69 -6.52
C VAL A 171 -13.27 -1.70 -6.89
N GLU A 172 -13.95 -1.47 -8.02
CA GLU A 172 -14.98 -2.38 -8.54
C GLU A 172 -14.42 -3.79 -8.77
N VAL A 173 -13.26 -3.91 -9.45
CA VAL A 173 -12.63 -5.20 -9.74
C VAL A 173 -12.23 -5.93 -8.46
N ILE A 174 -11.63 -5.22 -7.50
CA ILE A 174 -11.24 -5.82 -6.22
C ILE A 174 -12.47 -6.32 -5.46
N ARG A 175 -13.50 -5.48 -5.28
CA ARG A 175 -14.71 -5.86 -4.54
C ARG A 175 -15.43 -7.03 -5.18
N ARG A 176 -15.58 -7.03 -6.50
CA ARG A 176 -16.20 -8.12 -7.25
C ARG A 176 -15.46 -9.44 -7.02
N ASN A 177 -14.13 -9.44 -7.12
CA ASN A 177 -13.33 -10.64 -6.89
C ASN A 177 -13.29 -11.03 -5.39
N ARG A 178 -13.47 -10.08 -4.47
CA ARG A 178 -13.69 -10.39 -3.05
C ARG A 178 -14.97 -11.20 -2.85
N MET A 179 -16.07 -10.76 -3.46
CA MET A 179 -17.36 -11.48 -3.40
C MET A 179 -17.27 -12.87 -4.02
N ALA A 180 -16.48 -13.02 -5.08
CA ALA A 180 -16.23 -14.31 -5.73
C ALA A 180 -15.20 -15.20 -4.99
N ASN A 181 -14.60 -14.70 -3.89
CA ASN A 181 -13.51 -15.36 -3.16
C ASN A 181 -12.33 -15.76 -4.06
N THR A 182 -11.90 -14.81 -4.90
CA THR A 182 -10.82 -14.97 -5.90
C THR A 182 -9.66 -13.98 -5.68
N LEU A 183 -9.50 -13.40 -4.49
CA LEU A 183 -8.39 -12.48 -4.17
C LEU A 183 -7.23 -13.16 -3.43
N ASP A 184 -6.02 -13.00 -3.96
CA ASP A 184 -4.83 -13.31 -3.18
C ASP A 184 -4.67 -12.25 -2.08
N ALA A 185 -4.43 -12.68 -0.84
CA ALA A 185 -4.55 -11.80 0.33
C ALA A 185 -3.47 -12.01 1.40
N ILE A 186 -3.11 -10.90 2.04
CA ILE A 186 -2.30 -10.88 3.26
C ILE A 186 -3.03 -10.08 4.32
N THR A 187 -3.06 -10.62 5.53
CA THR A 187 -3.46 -9.92 6.75
C THR A 187 -2.32 -10.01 7.75
N ALA A 188 -1.97 -8.88 8.35
CA ALA A 188 -0.87 -8.78 9.32
C ALA A 188 -1.19 -7.70 10.36
N TRP A 189 -0.34 -7.59 11.39
CA TRP A 189 -0.42 -6.53 12.39
C TRP A 189 -1.78 -6.49 13.10
N ASN A 190 -2.22 -7.64 13.64
CA ASN A 190 -3.53 -7.76 14.31
C ASN A 190 -4.72 -7.23 13.48
N ASP A 191 -4.81 -7.65 12.21
CA ASP A 191 -5.81 -7.18 11.24
C ASP A 191 -5.75 -5.69 10.87
N ARG A 192 -4.76 -4.95 11.38
CA ARG A 192 -4.56 -3.52 11.04
C ARG A 192 -3.88 -3.32 9.70
N PHE A 193 -3.30 -4.36 9.12
CA PHE A 193 -2.82 -4.36 7.75
C PHE A 193 -3.54 -5.41 6.91
N ARG A 194 -4.10 -4.98 5.78
CA ARG A 194 -4.70 -5.87 4.79
C ARG A 194 -4.20 -5.49 3.40
N TYR A 195 -3.75 -6.47 2.66
CA TYR A 195 -3.42 -6.36 1.25
C TYR A 195 -4.21 -7.40 0.48
N GLU A 196 -4.82 -6.99 -0.61
CA GLU A 196 -5.54 -7.88 -1.52
C GLU A 196 -5.13 -7.58 -2.94
N CYS A 197 -4.98 -8.61 -3.75
CA CYS A 197 -4.70 -8.44 -5.17
C CYS A 197 -5.31 -9.52 -6.04
N ILE A 198 -5.43 -9.18 -7.31
CA ILE A 198 -5.94 -10.06 -8.35
C ILE A 198 -5.20 -9.83 -9.65
N TRP A 199 -4.93 -10.93 -10.37
CA TRP A 199 -4.34 -10.84 -11.70
C TRP A 199 -5.41 -10.85 -12.77
N VAL A 200 -5.42 -9.82 -13.59
CA VAL A 200 -6.32 -9.67 -14.74
C VAL A 200 -5.50 -9.60 -16.01
N GLN A 201 -6.02 -10.15 -17.09
CA GLN A 201 -5.40 -10.03 -18.40
C GLN A 201 -6.01 -8.83 -19.11
N ALA A 202 -5.19 -7.87 -19.52
CA ALA A 202 -5.64 -6.78 -20.37
C ALA A 202 -5.90 -7.29 -21.80
N ASP A 203 -6.76 -6.59 -22.56
CA ASP A 203 -7.17 -6.97 -23.92
C ASP A 203 -5.98 -7.22 -24.87
N THR A 204 -4.86 -6.53 -24.65
CA THR A 204 -3.65 -6.59 -25.48
C THR A 204 -2.49 -7.38 -24.87
N SER A 205 -2.78 -8.33 -23.96
CA SER A 205 -1.90 -9.39 -23.43
C SER A 205 -1.04 -9.18 -22.17
N PRO A 206 -0.73 -7.99 -21.62
CA PRO A 206 -0.01 -7.97 -20.35
C PRO A 206 -0.92 -8.40 -19.20
N TRP A 207 -0.42 -9.33 -18.38
CA TRP A 207 -1.01 -9.64 -17.08
C TRP A 207 -0.78 -8.48 -16.12
N LEU A 208 -1.86 -7.88 -15.63
CA LEU A 208 -1.84 -6.81 -14.65
C LEU A 208 -2.21 -7.38 -13.28
N CYS A 209 -1.47 -7.00 -12.25
CA CYS A 209 -1.93 -7.19 -10.88
C CYS A 209 -2.63 -5.92 -10.41
N MET A 210 -3.94 -5.99 -10.19
CA MET A 210 -4.70 -4.94 -9.51
C MET A 210 -4.71 -5.24 -8.02
N TRP A 211 -4.49 -4.24 -7.19
CA TRP A 211 -4.36 -4.43 -5.75
C TRP A 211 -5.02 -3.32 -4.95
N ALA A 212 -5.40 -3.64 -3.72
CA ALA A 212 -5.91 -2.74 -2.71
C ALA A 212 -5.17 -2.97 -1.38
N MET A 213 -4.97 -1.91 -0.62
CA MET A 213 -4.28 -1.95 0.65
C MET A 213 -5.00 -1.12 1.72
N ARG A 214 -5.03 -1.64 2.93
CA ARG A 214 -5.55 -0.95 4.11
C ARG A 214 -4.55 -1.02 5.25
N VAL A 215 -4.27 0.14 5.85
CA VAL A 215 -3.52 0.31 7.10
C VAL A 215 -4.45 1.07 8.05
N TYR A 216 -4.93 0.43 9.12
CA TYR A 216 -6.02 0.96 9.97
C TYR A 216 -7.20 1.49 9.12
N ASP A 217 -7.64 2.72 9.38
CA ASP A 217 -8.70 3.44 8.67
C ASP A 217 -8.09 4.62 7.87
N TRP A 218 -6.93 4.41 7.24
CA TRP A 218 -6.19 5.48 6.57
C TRP A 218 -6.88 6.13 5.38
N GLU A 219 -7.96 5.54 4.88
CA GLU A 219 -8.84 6.17 3.90
C GLU A 219 -9.47 7.45 4.47
N ARG A 220 -9.62 7.57 5.80
CA ARG A 220 -10.06 8.80 6.47
C ARG A 220 -9.08 9.96 6.30
N LEU A 221 -7.81 9.67 6.00
CA LEU A 221 -6.84 10.73 5.67
C LEU A 221 -7.13 11.38 4.31
N GLY A 222 -7.93 10.73 3.46
CA GLY A 222 -8.37 11.27 2.17
C GLY A 222 -9.64 12.12 2.25
N GLU A 223 -10.31 12.14 3.40
CA GLU A 223 -11.52 12.94 3.62
C GLU A 223 -11.14 14.41 3.89
N THR A 224 -10.60 15.06 2.86
CA THR A 224 -10.19 16.46 2.91
C THR A 224 -10.99 17.24 1.88
N TRP A 225 -11.65 18.34 2.26
CA TRP A 225 -12.34 19.19 1.28
C TRP A 225 -11.32 19.80 0.30
N PRO A 226 -11.55 19.75 -1.03
CA PRO A 226 -12.76 19.34 -1.76
C PRO A 226 -12.74 17.88 -2.28
N THR A 227 -11.81 17.04 -1.84
CA THR A 227 -11.64 15.67 -2.34
C THR A 227 -12.50 14.65 -1.60
N GLU A 228 -12.99 13.66 -2.33
CA GLU A 228 -13.73 12.53 -1.76
C GLU A 228 -12.81 11.55 -1.03
N ARG A 229 -13.34 10.96 0.05
CA ARG A 229 -12.72 9.84 0.77
C ARG A 229 -12.43 8.69 -0.19
N ARG A 230 -11.22 8.13 -0.11
CA ARG A 230 -10.79 7.01 -0.95
C ARG A 230 -9.77 6.12 -0.24
N GLY A 231 -9.77 4.84 -0.59
CA GLY A 231 -8.77 3.92 -0.07
C GLY A 231 -7.50 3.89 -0.92
N CYS A 232 -6.56 3.04 -0.50
CA CYS A 232 -5.32 2.84 -1.24
C CYS A 232 -5.49 1.70 -2.25
N THR A 233 -5.24 2.01 -3.52
CA THR A 233 -5.37 1.04 -4.61
C THR A 233 -4.32 1.30 -5.68
N GLY A 234 -4.10 0.33 -6.55
CA GLY A 234 -3.29 0.57 -7.73
C GLY A 234 -3.17 -0.67 -8.60
N PHE A 235 -2.18 -0.62 -9.48
CA PHE A 235 -1.79 -1.78 -10.26
C PHE A 235 -0.29 -1.80 -10.51
N TYR A 236 0.21 -2.97 -10.89
CA TYR A 236 1.49 -3.10 -11.56
C TYR A 236 1.44 -4.17 -12.65
N TRP A 237 2.29 -4.01 -13.65
CA TRP A 237 2.62 -5.02 -14.66
C TRP A 237 4.05 -5.50 -14.42
N SER A 238 4.24 -6.82 -14.36
CA SER A 238 5.56 -7.43 -14.27
C SER A 238 6.02 -7.89 -15.65
N PRO A 239 7.29 -7.63 -16.05
CA PRO A 239 7.85 -8.19 -17.29
C PRO A 239 7.85 -9.73 -17.28
N ASP A 240 7.92 -10.33 -16.09
CA ASP A 240 7.86 -11.78 -15.90
C ASP A 240 6.41 -12.35 -15.97
N GLY A 241 5.43 -11.48 -16.19
CA GLY A 241 4.01 -11.83 -16.24
C GLY A 241 3.42 -12.22 -14.89
N LYS A 242 2.38 -13.04 -14.91
CA LYS A 242 1.67 -13.52 -13.72
C LYS A 242 2.45 -14.65 -13.03
N PRO A 243 2.77 -14.54 -11.72
CA PRO A 243 3.44 -15.59 -10.97
C PRO A 243 2.66 -16.91 -10.96
N ARG A 244 3.40 -18.01 -10.77
CA ARG A 244 2.82 -19.33 -10.56
C ARG A 244 2.01 -19.34 -9.27
N GLY A 245 0.80 -19.92 -9.33
CA GLY A 245 -0.10 -20.01 -8.18
C GLY A 245 -0.91 -18.74 -7.89
N ALA A 246 -0.66 -17.64 -8.62
CA ALA A 246 -1.46 -16.43 -8.49
C ALA A 246 -2.87 -16.60 -9.06
N THR A 247 -3.86 -16.13 -8.32
CA THR A 247 -5.27 -16.21 -8.68
C THR A 247 -5.58 -15.26 -9.83
N VAL A 248 -6.43 -15.72 -10.76
CA VAL A 248 -6.87 -14.95 -11.93
C VAL A 248 -8.28 -14.44 -11.68
N GLY A 249 -8.50 -13.18 -12.02
CA GLY A 249 -9.79 -12.52 -11.84
C GLY A 249 -10.87 -13.18 -12.67
N THR A 250 -12.05 -13.32 -12.08
CA THR A 250 -13.22 -13.85 -12.77
C THR A 250 -13.99 -12.72 -13.45
N VAL A 251 -14.35 -12.89 -14.72
CA VAL A 251 -15.27 -11.99 -15.44
C VAL A 251 -16.72 -12.34 -15.09
N LEU A 252 -17.06 -12.35 -13.81
CA LEU A 252 -18.44 -12.48 -13.37
C LEU A 252 -19.09 -11.09 -13.44
N ASN A 253 -20.26 -10.99 -14.08
CA ASN A 253 -21.04 -9.75 -14.10
C ASN A 253 -21.84 -9.64 -12.80
N LEU A 254 -21.14 -9.38 -11.69
CA LEU A 254 -21.77 -9.05 -10.41
C LEU A 254 -21.89 -7.53 -10.32
N SER A 255 -23.11 -7.03 -10.10
CA SER A 255 -23.33 -5.62 -9.78
C SER A 255 -22.80 -5.35 -8.37
N VAL A 256 -21.74 -4.56 -8.26
CA VAL A 256 -21.21 -4.10 -6.97
C VAL A 256 -21.72 -2.67 -6.76
N SER A 257 -22.71 -2.47 -5.89
CA SER A 257 -23.10 -1.14 -5.42
C SER A 257 -22.42 -0.84 -4.08
N SER A 258 -22.02 0.41 -3.88
CA SER A 258 -21.46 0.89 -2.61
C SER A 258 -21.69 2.38 -2.48
N ALA A 259 -21.91 2.83 -1.24
CA ALA A 259 -21.96 4.23 -0.88
C ALA A 259 -20.58 4.92 -1.02
N GLU A 260 -19.48 4.15 -0.98
CA GLU A 260 -18.11 4.66 -1.09
C GLU A 260 -17.44 4.02 -2.32
N PRO A 261 -17.60 4.59 -3.52
CA PRO A 261 -17.12 3.99 -4.77
C PRO A 261 -15.58 4.00 -4.91
N LEU A 262 -14.89 4.78 -4.08
CA LEU A 262 -13.43 4.95 -4.12
C LEU A 262 -12.68 4.22 -2.99
N ASP A 263 -13.39 3.56 -2.08
CA ASP A 263 -12.76 2.74 -1.03
C ASP A 263 -12.91 1.24 -1.34
N PRO A 264 -11.84 0.50 -1.68
CA PRO A 264 -11.94 -0.92 -1.91
C PRO A 264 -12.42 -1.72 -0.69
N PHE A 265 -12.33 -1.19 0.54
CA PHE A 265 -12.69 -1.90 1.77
C PHE A 265 -14.00 -1.46 2.43
N ALA A 266 -14.71 -0.47 1.88
CA ALA A 266 -15.99 -0.09 2.46
C ALA A 266 -16.98 -1.26 2.41
N THR A 267 -17.82 -1.34 3.43
CA THR A 267 -18.89 -2.33 3.54
C THR A 267 -19.91 -2.12 2.43
N SER A 268 -20.42 -3.22 1.88
CA SER A 268 -21.62 -3.17 1.04
C SER A 268 -22.78 -2.60 1.86
N ALA A 269 -23.53 -1.69 1.25
CA ALA A 269 -24.77 -1.18 1.82
C ALA A 269 -25.87 -2.24 1.77
#